data_AF-A0A2T7P6E2-F1
#
_entry.id   AF-A0A2T7P6E2-F1
#
_cell.length_a   1.000
_cell.length_b   1.000
_cell.length_c   1.000
_cell.angle_alpha   90.00
_cell.angle_beta   90.00
_cell.angle_gamma   90.00
#
_symmetry.space_group_name_H-M   'P 1'
#
loop_
_entity.id
_entity.type
_entity.pdbx_description
1 polymer ?
#
loop_
_entity_poly.entity_id
_entity_poly.type
_entity_poly.pdbx_seq_one_letter_code
_entity_poly.pdbx_strand_id
1 'polypeptide(L)'
;MFYKAEDSETGESANSLGMEVKVGFLRFSLTTLWTSSVSIVITSVPMMIFVLIFRNYRPLPGPRTKKHLKGKPPELTNVDEKPELKENTGKSEESQKDSVGTNLQSNLLPHYWCYIGWLLLVATAATCAFFLVLYSMQWGITTSEEWLTSFVISFFESIFVMDPIKSLRSYLHMPRSISLSVFAKFHYVHVTPLYFADLVLPTDSTALPPDPVPRKVLAQSRKRRLHEEKSQRVFFDLLFHIFFVFCVYSLSYGKRDVNAFFQNDHLDSLLFQSSGDAPFPFQSITKREEVMRWMKETMLPVLFPRRDSLGNSLQLRERVFTSDPTSFRVGPVRVRQLRMPFSENLERTRTVGGYSSLLGKRRYCPPYSMGQEETGMYCVGWKPLASCSYEERNTKLSRASWMYQSFEGISSLPVWGTYSVYSSGGYVMDFSVNW
;
A
#
# COMPACT_ATOMS: atom_id res chain seq x y z
N MET A 1 25.13 9.51 9.44
CA MET A 1 26.19 10.09 8.57
C MET A 1 25.57 10.76 7.35
N PHE A 2 24.82 10.05 6.50
CA PHE A 2 23.96 10.69 5.49
C PHE A 2 22.68 11.27 6.11
N TYR A 3 22.07 10.52 7.03
CA TYR A 3 21.02 11.03 7.91
C TYR A 3 21.65 11.67 9.16
N LYS A 4 21.14 12.84 9.53
CA LYS A 4 21.29 13.49 10.85
C LYS A 4 20.07 13.14 11.72
N ALA A 5 20.19 13.33 13.03
CA ALA A 5 19.02 13.35 13.91
C ALA A 5 18.20 14.63 13.67
N GLU A 6 16.93 14.63 14.08
CA GLU A 6 16.04 15.79 14.00
C GLU A 6 16.48 16.90 14.96
N ASP A 7 16.42 18.15 14.51
CA ASP A 7 16.55 19.32 15.38
C ASP A 7 15.22 19.52 16.13
N SER A 8 15.27 19.54 17.46
CA SER A 8 14.12 19.32 18.35
C SER A 8 13.08 20.44 18.42
N GLU A 9 13.20 21.48 17.59
CA GLU A 9 12.37 22.70 17.65
C GLU A 9 11.47 22.90 16.41
N THR A 10 11.72 22.20 15.29
CA THR A 10 11.01 22.43 14.02
C THR A 10 10.30 21.20 13.45
N GLY A 11 10.80 19.98 13.71
CA GLY A 11 10.21 18.75 13.15
C GLY A 11 10.40 18.57 11.64
N GLU A 12 11.23 19.41 11.00
CA GLU A 12 11.67 19.24 9.62
C GLU A 12 13.10 18.71 9.59
N SER A 13 13.39 17.75 8.71
CA SER A 13 14.74 17.22 8.57
C SER A 13 15.64 18.23 7.86
N ALA A 14 16.84 18.49 8.40
CA ALA A 14 17.85 19.36 7.80
C ALA A 14 18.48 18.81 6.49
N ASN A 15 17.80 17.87 5.83
CA ASN A 15 18.14 17.20 4.57
C ASN A 15 17.23 17.62 3.39
N SER A 16 16.23 18.49 3.63
CA SER A 16 15.15 18.86 2.70
C SER A 16 15.52 19.91 1.62
N LEU A 17 16.80 19.99 1.23
CA LEU A 17 17.28 20.91 0.19
C LEU A 17 16.87 20.47 -1.24
N GLY A 18 15.59 20.63 -1.58
CA GLY A 18 15.06 20.37 -2.92
C GLY A 18 13.53 20.37 -3.01
N MET A 19 13.01 19.97 -4.17
CA MET A 19 11.58 19.64 -4.30
C MET A 19 11.31 18.29 -3.62
N GLU A 20 10.36 18.26 -2.69
CA GLU A 20 9.82 17.00 -2.14
C GLU A 20 8.58 16.54 -2.91
N VAL A 21 8.52 15.25 -3.26
CA VAL A 21 7.33 14.60 -3.78
C VAL A 21 6.90 13.51 -2.79
N LYS A 22 5.69 13.61 -2.24
CA LYS A 22 5.17 12.68 -1.23
C LYS A 22 4.18 11.71 -1.88
N VAL A 23 4.42 10.41 -1.72
CA VAL A 23 3.57 9.34 -2.28
C VAL A 23 3.25 8.34 -1.19
N GLY A 24 2.08 8.51 -0.57
CA GLY A 24 1.75 7.79 0.67
C GLY A 24 2.69 8.20 1.80
N PHE A 25 3.32 7.23 2.45
CA PHE A 25 4.32 7.44 3.51
C PHE A 25 5.76 7.62 2.98
N LEU A 26 5.98 7.51 1.67
CA LEU A 26 7.32 7.65 1.07
C LEU A 26 7.56 9.11 0.64
N ARG A 27 8.72 9.66 1.03
CA ARG A 27 9.14 11.04 0.73
C ARG A 27 10.31 11.02 -0.26
N PHE A 28 10.04 11.36 -1.51
CA PHE A 28 11.04 11.43 -2.55
C PHE A 28 11.67 12.83 -2.55
N SER A 29 12.95 12.90 -2.20
CA SER A 29 13.76 14.11 -2.24
C SER A 29 15.04 13.89 -3.06
N LEU A 30 15.62 14.97 -3.59
CA LEU A 30 16.85 14.91 -4.38
C LEU A 30 18.04 14.37 -3.54
N THR A 31 18.00 14.58 -2.21
CA THR A 31 18.94 13.97 -1.26
C THR A 31 18.72 12.47 -1.08
N THR A 32 17.48 11.96 -1.10
CA THR A 32 17.22 10.50 -1.08
C THR A 32 17.81 9.80 -2.31
N LEU A 33 17.64 10.38 -3.50
CA LEU A 33 18.19 9.85 -4.75
C LEU A 33 19.73 9.93 -4.81
N TRP A 34 20.33 10.99 -4.27
CA TRP A 34 21.79 11.05 -4.10
C TRP A 34 22.31 9.94 -3.18
N THR A 35 21.67 9.75 -2.02
CA THR A 35 22.10 8.70 -1.06
C THR A 35 21.85 7.28 -1.59
N SER A 36 20.81 7.06 -2.40
CA SER A 36 20.56 5.76 -3.03
C SER A 36 21.65 5.42 -4.06
N SER A 37 21.98 6.38 -4.94
CA SER A 37 23.07 6.27 -5.91
C SER A 37 24.44 6.01 -5.25
N VAL A 38 24.78 6.73 -4.18
CA VAL A 38 26.03 6.52 -3.42
C VAL A 38 26.05 5.13 -2.75
N SER A 39 24.93 4.69 -2.17
CA SER A 39 24.82 3.37 -1.52
C SER A 39 25.05 2.22 -2.50
N ILE A 40 24.59 2.36 -3.74
CA ILE A 40 24.83 1.38 -4.81
C ILE A 40 26.31 1.29 -5.19
N VAL A 41 26.99 2.43 -5.36
CA VAL A 41 28.42 2.43 -5.71
C VAL A 41 29.22 1.71 -4.62
N ILE A 42 28.97 2.02 -3.35
CA ILE A 42 29.64 1.41 -2.19
C ILE A 42 29.39 -0.11 -2.14
N THR A 43 28.13 -0.55 -2.28
CA THR A 43 27.77 -1.99 -2.20
C THR A 43 28.23 -2.79 -3.42
N SER A 44 28.44 -2.15 -4.58
CA SER A 44 28.88 -2.84 -5.81
C SER A 44 30.28 -3.46 -5.71
N VAL A 45 31.17 -2.87 -4.90
CA VAL A 45 32.58 -3.29 -4.76
C VAL A 45 32.72 -4.65 -4.05
N PRO A 46 32.22 -4.86 -2.80
CA PRO A 46 32.30 -6.16 -2.14
C PRO A 46 31.53 -7.25 -2.91
N MET A 47 30.38 -6.91 -3.52
CA MET A 47 29.62 -7.86 -4.34
C MET A 47 30.43 -8.35 -5.55
N MET A 48 31.18 -7.47 -6.22
CA MET A 48 32.10 -7.87 -7.29
C MET A 48 33.25 -8.76 -6.78
N ILE A 49 33.75 -8.54 -5.56
CA ILE A 49 34.77 -9.41 -4.94
C ILE A 49 34.20 -10.81 -4.70
N PHE A 50 32.99 -10.94 -4.13
CA PHE A 50 32.32 -12.24 -3.98
C PHE A 50 32.09 -12.93 -5.34
N VAL A 51 31.63 -12.20 -6.35
CA VAL A 51 31.43 -12.73 -7.72
C VAL A 51 32.74 -13.27 -8.29
N LEU A 52 33.88 -12.60 -8.09
CA LEU A 52 35.19 -13.08 -8.55
C LEU A 52 35.64 -14.35 -7.80
N ILE A 53 35.42 -14.42 -6.48
CA ILE A 53 35.72 -15.61 -5.66
C ILE A 53 34.90 -16.82 -6.14
N PHE A 54 33.59 -16.67 -6.32
CA PHE A 54 32.73 -17.76 -6.78
C PHE A 54 32.90 -18.09 -8.28
N ARG A 55 33.32 -17.14 -9.12
CA ARG A 55 33.61 -17.37 -10.55
C ARG A 55 34.93 -18.12 -10.79
N ASN A 56 35.92 -17.97 -9.89
CA ASN A 56 37.22 -18.65 -9.98
C ASN A 56 37.28 -19.97 -9.17
N TYR A 57 36.14 -20.42 -8.64
CA TYR A 57 35.99 -21.67 -7.92
C TYR A 57 36.04 -22.89 -8.87
N ARG A 58 36.74 -23.96 -8.45
CA ARG A 58 36.76 -25.23 -9.18
C ARG A 58 35.60 -26.12 -8.68
N PRO A 59 34.59 -26.45 -9.51
CA PRO A 59 33.51 -27.33 -9.08
C PRO A 59 34.08 -28.71 -8.70
N LEU A 60 33.55 -29.27 -7.61
CA LEU A 60 33.91 -30.62 -7.17
C LEU A 60 33.60 -31.61 -8.31
N PRO A 61 34.54 -32.48 -8.73
CA PRO A 61 34.23 -33.54 -9.68
C PRO A 61 33.14 -34.43 -9.07
N GLY A 62 32.02 -34.56 -9.76
CA GLY A 62 30.89 -35.38 -9.31
C GLY A 62 31.31 -36.83 -9.06
N PRO A 63 30.55 -37.61 -8.25
CA PRO A 63 31.00 -38.89 -7.75
C PRO A 63 31.45 -39.86 -8.84
N ARG A 64 32.78 -39.99 -9.04
CA ARG A 64 33.35 -41.11 -9.77
C ARG A 64 32.98 -42.38 -9.00
N THR A 65 32.15 -43.21 -9.60
CA THR A 65 31.74 -44.51 -9.07
C THR A 65 32.98 -45.37 -8.84
N LYS A 66 33.40 -45.48 -7.58
CA LYS A 66 34.48 -46.37 -7.15
C LYS A 66 34.02 -47.82 -7.36
N LYS A 67 34.26 -48.41 -8.54
CA LYS A 67 34.38 -49.87 -8.62
C LYS A 67 35.65 -50.28 -7.86
N HIS A 68 35.57 -51.44 -7.22
CA HIS A 68 36.22 -51.65 -5.92
C HIS A 68 37.73 -52.00 -5.95
N LEU A 69 38.29 -52.00 -4.73
CA LEU A 69 39.70 -52.21 -4.39
C LEU A 69 40.18 -53.65 -4.65
N LYS A 70 41.51 -53.85 -4.71
CA LYS A 70 42.20 -55.14 -4.93
C LYS A 70 41.92 -56.18 -3.81
N GLY A 71 41.97 -57.46 -4.19
CA GLY A 71 42.05 -58.65 -3.31
C GLY A 71 42.79 -59.80 -4.02
N LYS A 72 43.30 -60.81 -3.28
CA LYS A 72 44.15 -61.92 -3.80
C LYS A 72 43.35 -63.23 -4.06
N PRO A 73 43.90 -64.22 -4.80
CA PRO A 73 43.24 -65.48 -5.19
C PRO A 73 43.36 -66.58 -4.11
N PRO A 74 42.64 -67.72 -4.29
CA PRO A 74 43.33 -68.97 -4.66
C PRO A 74 42.61 -69.84 -5.72
N GLU A 75 43.14 -71.04 -5.95
CA GLU A 75 42.74 -72.18 -6.83
C GLU A 75 41.28 -72.68 -6.64
N LEU A 76 40.67 -73.54 -7.49
CA LEU A 76 41.18 -74.79 -8.12
C LEU A 76 40.30 -75.32 -9.31
N THR A 77 40.86 -76.23 -10.13
CA THR A 77 40.22 -77.26 -11.01
C THR A 77 39.36 -76.88 -12.25
N ASN A 78 39.93 -77.21 -13.44
CA ASN A 78 39.41 -78.02 -14.59
C ASN A 78 37.92 -77.86 -15.03
N VAL A 79 37.61 -77.68 -16.33
CA VAL A 79 37.71 -78.65 -17.45
C VAL A 79 37.64 -77.91 -18.83
N ASP A 80 37.96 -78.62 -19.92
CA ASP A 80 37.95 -78.31 -21.38
C ASP A 80 36.87 -77.32 -21.91
N GLU A 81 37.02 -76.64 -23.06
CA GLU A 81 37.42 -77.16 -24.39
C GLU A 81 37.95 -76.05 -25.35
N LYS A 82 38.67 -76.43 -26.44
CA LYS A 82 39.22 -75.51 -27.48
C LYS A 82 39.31 -76.24 -28.85
N PRO A 83 38.89 -75.60 -29.96
CA PRO A 83 39.86 -75.20 -31.01
C PRO A 83 39.62 -73.74 -31.50
N GLU A 84 40.66 -72.90 -31.67
CA GLU A 84 41.37 -72.58 -32.95
C GLU A 84 40.54 -71.65 -33.89
N LEU A 85 41.10 -70.70 -34.66
CA LEU A 85 42.35 -70.73 -35.42
C LEU A 85 42.81 -69.31 -35.91
N LYS A 86 44.14 -69.03 -35.86
CA LYS A 86 44.91 -67.91 -36.52
C LYS A 86 44.62 -66.47 -36.02
N GLU A 87 45.58 -65.53 -35.83
CA GLU A 87 46.85 -65.13 -36.49
C GLU A 87 46.67 -64.49 -37.89
N ASN A 88 47.42 -63.49 -38.38
CA ASN A 88 48.49 -62.59 -37.88
C ASN A 88 48.60 -61.40 -38.89
N THR A 89 49.21 -60.22 -38.65
CA THR A 89 49.79 -59.54 -37.46
C THR A 89 49.84 -58.02 -37.75
N GLY A 90 50.26 -57.15 -36.80
CA GLY A 90 50.44 -55.71 -37.11
C GLY A 90 50.85 -54.77 -35.95
N LYS A 91 52.17 -54.59 -35.75
CA LYS A 91 52.80 -53.43 -35.07
C LYS A 91 52.98 -52.28 -36.09
N SER A 92 53.10 -50.98 -35.76
CA SER A 92 53.12 -50.23 -34.48
C SER A 92 51.99 -49.14 -34.52
N GLU A 93 51.96 -47.91 -33.97
CA GLU A 93 52.84 -46.97 -33.22
C GLU A 93 51.98 -46.24 -32.16
N GLU A 94 52.39 -46.22 -30.88
CA GLU A 94 53.15 -45.15 -30.20
C GLU A 94 52.48 -43.77 -30.02
N SER A 95 51.67 -43.68 -28.95
CA SER A 95 51.59 -42.56 -27.99
C SER A 95 51.91 -41.13 -28.46
N GLN A 96 50.88 -40.32 -28.75
CA GLN A 96 50.92 -38.88 -28.47
C GLN A 96 49.53 -38.23 -28.29
N LYS A 97 49.50 -37.06 -27.61
CA LYS A 97 48.39 -36.11 -27.41
C LYS A 97 47.42 -36.29 -26.21
N ASP A 98 47.74 -37.15 -25.24
CA ASP A 98 47.30 -36.95 -23.85
C ASP A 98 48.09 -35.80 -23.17
N SER A 99 48.07 -34.60 -23.78
CA SER A 99 48.93 -33.47 -23.40
C SER A 99 48.38 -32.06 -23.66
N VAL A 100 47.20 -31.90 -24.28
CA VAL A 100 46.67 -30.59 -24.71
C VAL A 100 45.44 -30.14 -23.88
N GLY A 101 45.25 -30.71 -22.69
CA GLY A 101 44.14 -30.39 -21.78
C GLY A 101 44.51 -29.73 -20.44
N THR A 102 45.80 -29.65 -20.11
CA THR A 102 46.27 -29.39 -18.73
C THR A 102 46.82 -27.98 -18.48
N ASN A 103 47.25 -27.26 -19.51
CA ASN A 103 47.98 -25.99 -19.38
C ASN A 103 47.12 -24.71 -19.51
N LEU A 104 45.83 -24.77 -19.18
CA LEU A 104 44.94 -23.58 -19.17
C LEU A 104 44.07 -23.43 -17.91
N GLN A 105 44.50 -24.01 -16.78
CA GLN A 105 43.85 -23.90 -15.46
C GLN A 105 44.87 -23.70 -14.31
N SER A 106 45.83 -22.79 -14.49
CA SER A 106 46.90 -22.54 -13.51
C SER A 106 46.46 -21.79 -12.23
N ASN A 107 45.28 -21.15 -12.22
CA ASN A 107 44.81 -20.32 -11.11
C ASN A 107 43.32 -20.56 -10.79
N LEU A 108 42.98 -21.69 -10.16
CA LEU A 108 41.68 -21.88 -9.50
C LEU A 108 41.87 -22.15 -8.01
N LEU A 109 41.02 -21.55 -7.18
CA LEU A 109 41.15 -21.61 -5.72
C LEU A 109 40.80 -23.01 -5.17
N PRO A 110 41.51 -23.50 -4.12
CA PRO A 110 41.21 -24.78 -3.48
C PRO A 110 39.78 -24.86 -2.94
N HIS A 111 39.16 -26.04 -2.99
CA HIS A 111 37.73 -26.25 -2.68
C HIS A 111 37.28 -25.70 -1.31
N TYR A 112 38.16 -25.69 -0.29
CA TYR A 112 37.88 -25.10 1.03
C TYR A 112 37.51 -23.62 0.99
N TRP A 113 37.98 -22.86 0.00
CA TRP A 113 37.61 -21.45 -0.21
C TRP A 113 36.11 -21.24 -0.48
N CYS A 114 35.38 -22.28 -0.92
CA CYS A 114 33.93 -22.21 -1.05
C CYS A 114 33.23 -22.07 0.32
N TYR A 115 33.61 -22.91 1.29
CA TYR A 115 33.07 -22.84 2.65
C TYR A 115 33.46 -21.54 3.36
N ILE A 116 34.71 -21.08 3.16
CA ILE A 116 35.18 -19.78 3.68
C ILE A 116 34.39 -18.63 3.05
N GLY A 117 34.14 -18.66 1.73
CA GLY A 117 33.36 -17.66 1.02
C GLY A 117 31.90 -17.58 1.48
N TRP A 118 31.25 -18.74 1.68
CA TRP A 118 29.90 -18.80 2.25
C TRP A 118 29.84 -18.31 3.71
N LEU A 119 30.78 -18.73 4.55
CA LEU A 119 30.87 -18.28 5.95
C LEU A 119 31.08 -16.77 6.02
N LEU A 120 31.98 -16.21 5.20
CA LEU A 120 32.26 -14.78 5.18
C LEU A 120 31.07 -13.98 4.64
N LEU A 121 30.36 -14.48 3.63
CA LEU A 121 29.13 -13.87 3.12
C LEU A 121 28.03 -13.84 4.20
N VAL A 122 27.79 -14.94 4.91
CA VAL A 122 26.84 -15.01 6.03
C VAL A 122 27.27 -14.09 7.19
N ALA A 123 28.55 -14.07 7.54
CA ALA A 123 29.07 -13.20 8.60
C ALA A 123 28.92 -11.71 8.25
N THR A 124 29.21 -11.30 7.01
CA THR A 124 28.97 -9.92 6.57
C THR A 124 27.49 -9.56 6.59
N ALA A 125 26.61 -10.44 6.10
CA ALA A 125 25.16 -10.21 6.13
C ALA A 125 24.62 -10.06 7.56
N ALA A 126 25.04 -10.93 8.49
CA ALA A 126 24.67 -10.84 9.90
C ALA A 126 25.21 -9.56 10.56
N THR A 127 26.44 -9.16 10.24
CA THR A 127 27.04 -7.91 10.74
C THR A 127 26.28 -6.68 10.26
N CYS A 128 25.94 -6.62 8.96
CA CYS A 128 25.12 -5.56 8.40
C CYS A 128 23.73 -5.50 9.02
N ALA A 129 23.06 -6.65 9.23
CA ALA A 129 21.75 -6.71 9.87
C ALA A 129 21.79 -6.24 11.34
N PHE A 130 22.81 -6.63 12.11
CA PHE A 130 23.00 -6.20 13.49
C PHE A 130 23.15 -4.68 13.60
N PHE A 131 24.04 -4.06 12.79
CA PHE A 131 24.19 -2.61 12.78
C PHE A 131 22.95 -1.87 12.26
N LEU A 132 22.23 -2.42 11.26
CA LEU A 132 20.97 -1.85 10.78
C LEU A 132 19.93 -1.79 11.90
N VAL A 133 19.76 -2.86 12.67
CA VAL A 133 18.85 -2.87 13.83
C VAL A 133 19.25 -1.81 14.86
N LEU A 134 20.54 -1.77 15.26
CA LEU A 134 21.03 -0.77 16.22
C LEU A 134 20.78 0.68 15.76
N TYR A 135 21.04 0.99 14.50
CA TYR A 135 20.77 2.33 13.97
C TYR A 135 19.27 2.62 13.83
N SER A 136 18.44 1.64 13.46
CA SER A 136 16.99 1.83 13.37
C SER A 136 16.34 2.15 14.72
N MET A 137 16.90 1.64 15.83
CA MET A 137 16.48 2.02 17.19
C MET A 137 16.85 3.45 17.59
N GLN A 138 17.71 4.13 16.82
CA GLN A 138 18.14 5.50 17.04
C GLN A 138 17.48 6.50 16.06
N TRP A 139 16.66 6.02 15.11
CA TRP A 139 16.05 6.85 14.08
C TRP A 139 14.65 7.33 14.48
N GLY A 140 14.34 8.59 14.16
CA GLY A 140 12.98 9.12 14.24
C GLY A 140 12.08 8.51 13.15
N ILE A 141 10.78 8.80 13.24
CA ILE A 141 9.78 8.36 12.24
C ILE A 141 10.12 8.91 10.84
N THR A 142 10.47 10.20 10.77
CA THR A 142 10.87 10.90 9.54
C THR A 142 12.15 10.33 8.93
N THR A 143 13.18 10.11 9.75
CA THR A 143 14.46 9.51 9.35
C THR A 143 14.27 8.09 8.79
N SER A 144 13.33 7.34 9.36
CA SER A 144 12.99 5.98 8.93
C SER A 144 12.22 5.98 7.60
N GLU A 145 11.31 6.92 7.38
CA GLU A 145 10.64 7.15 6.09
C GLU A 145 11.66 7.50 4.98
N GLU A 146 12.59 8.43 5.25
CA GLU A 146 13.66 8.80 4.30
C GLU A 146 14.57 7.61 3.97
N TRP A 147 15.08 6.90 4.99
CA TRP A 147 15.96 5.75 4.78
C TRP A 147 15.29 4.64 3.97
N LEU A 148 14.03 4.31 4.30
CA LEU A 148 13.27 3.28 3.58
C LEU A 148 13.01 3.71 2.13
N THR A 149 12.71 4.98 1.89
CA THR A 149 12.53 5.51 0.53
C THR A 149 13.82 5.37 -0.28
N SER A 150 14.96 5.81 0.27
CA SER A 150 16.28 5.66 -0.37
C SER A 150 16.67 4.19 -0.61
N PHE A 151 16.34 3.27 0.30
CA PHE A 151 16.57 1.84 0.12
C PHE A 151 15.74 1.25 -1.03
N VAL A 152 14.47 1.61 -1.13
CA VAL A 152 13.59 1.16 -2.22
C VAL A 152 14.04 1.73 -3.57
N ILE A 153 14.46 2.99 -3.62
CA ILE A 153 15.07 3.59 -4.82
C ILE A 153 16.35 2.83 -5.19
N SER A 154 17.26 2.58 -4.23
CA SER A 154 18.51 1.84 -4.47
C SER A 154 18.29 0.45 -5.06
N PHE A 155 17.23 -0.25 -4.62
CA PHE A 155 16.88 -1.57 -5.12
C PHE A 155 16.50 -1.53 -6.61
N PHE A 156 15.62 -0.59 -7.01
CA PHE A 156 15.22 -0.44 -8.41
C PHE A 156 16.35 0.10 -9.30
N GLU A 157 17.12 1.09 -8.83
CA GLU A 157 18.32 1.58 -9.51
C GLU A 157 19.36 0.46 -9.72
N SER A 158 19.58 -0.42 -8.73
CA SER A 158 20.49 -1.56 -8.91
C SER A 158 20.02 -2.50 -10.02
N ILE A 159 18.74 -2.89 -10.00
CA ILE A 159 18.16 -3.85 -10.96
C ILE A 159 18.13 -3.28 -12.38
N PHE A 160 17.63 -2.05 -12.56
CA PHE A 160 17.39 -1.48 -13.90
C PHE A 160 18.63 -0.84 -14.52
N VAL A 161 19.56 -0.30 -13.73
CA VAL A 161 20.73 0.42 -14.23
C VAL A 161 22.00 -0.39 -14.02
N MET A 162 22.29 -0.78 -12.78
CA MET A 162 23.63 -1.26 -12.44
C MET A 162 23.87 -2.74 -12.74
N ASP A 163 22.89 -3.63 -12.61
CA ASP A 163 23.05 -5.05 -12.96
C ASP A 163 23.30 -5.27 -14.48
N PRO A 164 22.62 -4.55 -15.40
CA PRO A 164 23.02 -4.45 -16.80
C PRO A 164 24.47 -3.99 -17.00
N ILE A 165 24.91 -2.90 -16.35
CA ILE A 165 26.27 -2.37 -16.46
C ILE A 165 27.32 -3.37 -15.92
N LYS A 166 27.06 -4.00 -14.77
CA LYS A 166 27.88 -5.07 -14.18
C LYS A 166 28.03 -6.24 -15.16
N SER A 167 26.94 -6.64 -15.82
CA SER A 167 26.96 -7.75 -16.79
C SER A 167 27.82 -7.42 -18.01
N LEU A 168 27.65 -6.23 -18.61
CA LEU A 168 28.43 -5.76 -19.76
C LEU A 168 29.92 -5.68 -19.45
N ARG A 169 30.28 -5.14 -18.27
CA ARG A 169 31.68 -5.10 -17.80
C ARG A 169 32.25 -6.52 -17.63
N SER A 170 31.47 -7.46 -17.10
CA SER A 170 31.90 -8.86 -16.92
C SER A 170 32.11 -9.63 -18.23
N TYR A 171 31.47 -9.19 -19.31
CA TYR A 171 31.68 -9.67 -20.69
C TYR A 171 32.92 -9.04 -21.33
N LEU A 172 33.09 -7.72 -21.20
CA LEU A 172 34.22 -6.99 -21.79
C LEU A 172 35.59 -7.42 -21.23
N HIS A 173 35.68 -7.69 -19.92
CA HIS A 173 36.91 -8.21 -19.29
C HIS A 173 37.13 -9.72 -19.46
N MET A 174 36.25 -10.43 -20.18
CA MET A 174 36.40 -11.87 -20.41
C MET A 174 37.32 -12.12 -21.61
N PRO A 175 38.44 -12.87 -21.46
CA PRO A 175 39.35 -13.11 -22.57
C PRO A 175 38.65 -13.82 -23.73
N ARG A 176 38.91 -13.34 -24.94
CA ARG A 176 38.15 -13.62 -26.17
C ARG A 176 38.02 -15.12 -26.49
N SER A 177 38.99 -15.92 -26.07
CA SER A 177 39.03 -17.39 -26.17
C SER A 177 37.94 -18.12 -25.34
N ILE A 178 37.49 -17.54 -24.22
CA ILE A 178 36.44 -18.15 -23.39
C ILE A 178 35.05 -17.66 -23.80
N SER A 179 34.94 -16.44 -24.34
CA SER A 179 33.65 -15.92 -24.85
C SER A 179 33.03 -16.86 -25.89
N LEU A 180 33.80 -17.30 -26.90
CA LEU A 180 33.34 -18.19 -27.96
C LEU A 180 32.76 -19.51 -27.43
N SER A 181 33.40 -20.13 -26.43
CA SER A 181 32.95 -21.41 -25.85
C SER A 181 31.79 -21.29 -24.85
N VAL A 182 31.52 -20.08 -24.35
CA VAL A 182 30.31 -19.78 -23.54
C VAL A 182 29.13 -19.43 -24.46
N PHE A 183 29.33 -18.59 -25.48
CA PHE A 183 28.29 -18.27 -26.47
C PHE A 183 27.82 -19.53 -27.21
N ALA A 184 28.75 -20.38 -27.63
CA ALA A 184 28.46 -21.67 -28.26
C ALA A 184 27.67 -22.64 -27.35
N LYS A 185 27.66 -22.46 -26.02
CA LYS A 185 26.80 -23.21 -25.09
C LYS A 185 25.44 -22.55 -24.88
N PHE A 186 25.39 -21.23 -24.86
CA PHE A 186 24.15 -20.47 -24.67
C PHE A 186 23.18 -20.65 -25.86
N HIS A 187 23.72 -20.76 -27.08
CA HIS A 187 22.95 -20.86 -28.33
C HIS A 187 22.23 -22.21 -28.55
N TYR A 188 22.36 -23.18 -27.64
CA TYR A 188 21.68 -24.48 -27.72
C TYR A 188 20.29 -24.54 -27.05
N VAL A 189 19.82 -23.44 -26.42
CA VAL A 189 18.62 -23.47 -25.56
C VAL A 189 17.42 -22.70 -26.12
N HIS A 190 17.61 -21.74 -27.03
CA HIS A 190 16.49 -21.02 -27.66
C HIS A 190 16.74 -20.75 -29.15
N VAL A 191 16.12 -21.57 -30.02
CA VAL A 191 16.11 -21.37 -31.47
C VAL A 191 14.88 -20.52 -31.85
N THR A 192 15.04 -19.20 -31.79
CA THR A 192 14.26 -18.29 -32.64
C THR A 192 15.06 -18.07 -33.92
N PRO A 193 14.60 -18.55 -35.10
CA PRO A 193 15.37 -18.46 -36.34
C PRO A 193 15.30 -17.04 -36.90
N LEU A 194 16.33 -16.22 -36.64
CA LEU A 194 16.40 -14.85 -37.13
C LEU A 194 17.82 -14.52 -37.63
N TYR A 195 18.01 -14.72 -38.95
CA TYR A 195 19.07 -14.18 -39.81
C TYR A 195 20.44 -13.87 -39.16
N PHE A 196 21.23 -14.92 -38.95
CA PHE A 196 22.69 -14.85 -39.03
C PHE A 196 23.18 -15.93 -40.00
N ALA A 197 23.03 -15.64 -41.29
CA ALA A 197 23.86 -16.23 -42.33
C ALA A 197 25.27 -15.59 -42.30
N ASP A 198 26.15 -16.03 -43.20
CA ASP A 198 27.42 -15.36 -43.56
C ASP A 198 28.54 -15.30 -42.50
N LEU A 199 28.46 -16.11 -41.44
CA LEU A 199 29.65 -16.54 -40.67
C LEU A 199 29.90 -18.04 -40.85
N VAL A 200 30.37 -18.41 -42.04
CA VAL A 200 30.83 -19.77 -42.37
C VAL A 200 32.13 -20.07 -41.62
N LEU A 201 32.00 -20.66 -40.43
CA LEU A 201 33.09 -21.38 -39.79
C LEU A 201 33.38 -22.64 -40.65
N PRO A 202 34.65 -23.00 -40.92
CA PRO A 202 34.97 -24.22 -41.66
C PRO A 202 34.50 -25.44 -40.86
N THR A 203 33.38 -26.03 -41.28
CA THR A 203 32.80 -27.24 -40.68
C THR A 203 33.60 -28.45 -41.13
N ASP A 204 34.20 -29.16 -40.18
CA ASP A 204 34.81 -30.47 -40.44
C ASP A 204 33.72 -31.47 -40.83
N SER A 205 33.71 -31.87 -42.10
CA SER A 205 32.69 -32.77 -42.68
C SER A 205 32.70 -34.20 -42.11
N THR A 206 33.58 -34.52 -41.16
CA THR A 206 33.62 -35.82 -40.48
C THR A 206 32.90 -35.84 -39.12
N ALA A 207 32.41 -34.70 -38.64
CA ALA A 207 31.71 -34.60 -37.35
C ALA A 207 30.31 -35.25 -37.39
N LEU A 208 30.20 -36.48 -36.88
CA LEU A 208 28.91 -37.12 -36.59
C LEU A 208 28.05 -36.24 -35.66
N PRO A 209 26.73 -36.14 -35.89
CA PRO A 209 25.84 -35.41 -34.99
C PRO A 209 25.86 -36.06 -33.59
N PRO A 210 25.81 -35.27 -32.50
CA PRO A 210 25.90 -35.80 -31.15
C PRO A 210 24.71 -36.72 -30.82
N ASP A 211 25.00 -37.83 -30.13
CA ASP A 211 24.03 -38.87 -29.81
C ASP A 211 22.73 -38.31 -29.17
N PRO A 212 21.55 -38.82 -29.56
CA PRO A 212 20.27 -38.32 -29.06
C PRO A 212 20.13 -38.55 -27.55
N VAL A 213 20.01 -37.45 -26.80
CA VAL A 213 19.95 -37.45 -25.33
C VAL A 213 18.98 -38.52 -24.76
N PRO A 214 19.41 -39.35 -23.78
CA PRO A 214 18.65 -40.51 -23.33
C PRO A 214 17.20 -40.18 -22.94
N ARG A 215 16.24 -40.93 -23.48
CA ARG A 215 14.78 -40.68 -23.32
C ARG A 215 14.33 -40.46 -21.86
N LYS A 216 14.96 -41.13 -20.89
CA LYS A 216 14.71 -40.96 -19.44
C LYS A 216 15.08 -39.55 -18.95
N VAL A 217 16.26 -39.05 -19.33
CA VAL A 217 16.72 -37.67 -19.01
C VAL A 217 15.82 -36.65 -19.71
N LEU A 218 15.49 -36.90 -20.98
CA LEU A 218 14.61 -36.02 -21.77
C LEU A 218 13.21 -35.88 -21.12
N ALA A 219 12.65 -36.97 -20.60
CA ALA A 219 11.39 -36.95 -19.85
C ALA A 219 11.50 -36.21 -18.50
N GLN A 220 12.62 -36.38 -17.78
CA GLN A 220 12.89 -35.67 -16.53
C GLN A 220 13.03 -34.15 -16.74
N SER A 221 13.76 -33.72 -17.77
CA SER A 221 13.90 -32.30 -18.14
C SER A 221 12.56 -31.68 -18.57
N ARG A 222 11.71 -32.41 -19.31
CA ARG A 222 10.35 -31.96 -19.65
C ARG A 222 9.48 -31.77 -18.41
N LYS A 223 9.51 -32.71 -17.44
CA LYS A 223 8.80 -32.54 -16.16
C LYS A 223 9.33 -31.32 -15.40
N ARG A 224 10.66 -31.17 -15.28
CA ARG A 224 11.31 -30.04 -14.61
C ARG A 224 10.85 -28.69 -15.20
N ARG A 225 10.90 -28.54 -16.53
CA ARG A 225 10.46 -27.32 -17.22
C ARG A 225 8.99 -26.98 -16.92
N LEU A 226 8.09 -27.99 -16.89
CA LEU A 226 6.68 -27.80 -16.52
C LEU A 226 6.47 -27.39 -15.06
N HIS A 227 7.41 -27.72 -14.15
CA HIS A 227 7.39 -27.20 -12.78
C HIS A 227 7.93 -25.76 -12.72
N GLU A 228 9.00 -25.45 -13.47
CA GLU A 228 9.59 -24.11 -13.55
C GLU A 228 8.60 -23.08 -14.14
N GLU A 229 7.94 -23.41 -15.25
CA GLU A 229 6.91 -22.58 -15.90
C GLU A 229 5.69 -22.34 -14.97
N LYS A 230 5.30 -23.35 -14.17
CA LYS A 230 4.25 -23.20 -13.15
C LYS A 230 4.69 -22.32 -11.98
N SER A 231 5.91 -22.51 -11.48
CA SER A 231 6.42 -21.70 -10.36
C SER A 231 6.60 -20.23 -10.75
N GLN A 232 7.02 -19.94 -11.99
CA GLN A 232 7.12 -18.57 -12.50
C GLN A 232 5.75 -17.90 -12.57
N ARG A 233 4.71 -18.59 -13.04
CA ARG A 233 3.34 -18.05 -13.03
C ARG A 233 2.89 -17.70 -11.61
N VAL A 234 2.98 -18.65 -10.68
CA VAL A 234 2.59 -18.45 -9.27
C VAL A 234 3.39 -17.32 -8.61
N PHE A 235 4.67 -17.16 -8.96
CA PHE A 235 5.50 -16.05 -8.47
C PHE A 235 5.01 -14.68 -8.97
N PHE A 236 4.71 -14.54 -10.27
CA PHE A 236 4.16 -13.28 -10.79
C PHE A 236 2.75 -13.00 -10.27
N ASP A 237 1.89 -14.03 -10.19
CA ASP A 237 0.55 -13.91 -9.58
C ASP A 237 0.67 -13.41 -8.13
N LEU A 238 1.56 -14.00 -7.32
CA LEU A 238 1.82 -13.57 -5.94
C LEU A 238 2.34 -12.12 -5.86
N LEU A 239 3.23 -11.72 -6.76
CA LEU A 239 3.76 -10.35 -6.82
C LEU A 239 2.64 -9.33 -7.13
N PHE A 240 1.75 -9.65 -8.07
CA PHE A 240 0.56 -8.83 -8.34
C PHE A 240 -0.40 -8.77 -7.14
N HIS A 241 -0.59 -9.87 -6.39
CA HIS A 241 -1.41 -9.86 -5.17
C HIS A 241 -0.79 -9.00 -4.06
N ILE A 242 0.53 -9.06 -3.87
CA ILE A 242 1.24 -8.19 -2.90
C ILE A 242 1.08 -6.71 -3.28
N PHE A 243 1.27 -6.38 -4.57
CA PHE A 243 1.06 -5.02 -5.07
C PHE A 243 -0.40 -4.55 -4.91
N PHE A 244 -1.38 -5.40 -5.22
CA PHE A 244 -2.80 -5.09 -5.02
C PHE A 244 -3.14 -4.82 -3.55
N VAL A 245 -2.67 -5.66 -2.62
CA VAL A 245 -2.86 -5.46 -1.18
C VAL A 245 -2.18 -4.17 -0.71
N PHE A 246 -0.98 -3.85 -1.20
CA PHE A 246 -0.31 -2.58 -0.94
C PHE A 246 -1.11 -1.36 -1.44
N CYS A 247 -1.71 -1.43 -2.63
CA CYS A 247 -2.59 -0.38 -3.14
C CYS A 247 -3.87 -0.22 -2.28
N VAL A 248 -4.53 -1.32 -1.92
CA VAL A 248 -5.74 -1.30 -1.08
C VAL A 248 -5.43 -0.74 0.31
N TYR A 249 -4.31 -1.14 0.92
CA TYR A 249 -3.82 -0.59 2.18
C TYR A 249 -3.56 0.92 2.09
N SER A 250 -2.79 1.33 1.07
CA SER A 250 -2.44 2.74 0.85
C SER A 250 -3.67 3.63 0.62
N LEU A 251 -4.69 3.14 -0.10
CA LEU A 251 -5.96 3.85 -0.29
C LEU A 251 -6.82 3.90 0.97
N SER A 252 -6.78 2.85 1.80
CA SER A 252 -7.63 2.72 3.00
C SER A 252 -7.09 3.48 4.22
N TYR A 253 -5.77 3.63 4.31
CA TYR A 253 -5.08 4.26 5.44
C TYR A 253 -4.40 5.59 5.09
N GLY A 254 -3.96 5.81 3.84
CA GLY A 254 -3.24 7.03 3.43
C GLY A 254 -4.06 8.34 3.44
N LYS A 255 -5.33 8.28 3.84
CA LYS A 255 -6.20 9.44 4.12
C LYS A 255 -6.88 9.38 5.51
N ARG A 256 -6.49 8.44 6.38
CA ARG A 256 -6.97 8.38 7.76
C ARG A 256 -6.05 9.20 8.65
N ASP A 257 -6.56 10.32 9.14
CA ASP A 257 -5.97 11.00 10.30
C ASP A 257 -6.19 10.14 11.56
N VAL A 258 -5.16 10.10 12.41
CA VAL A 258 -5.18 9.46 13.73
C VAL A 258 -6.07 10.24 14.70
N ASN A 259 -6.09 11.57 14.58
CA ASN A 259 -6.78 12.46 15.51
C ASN A 259 -8.29 12.61 15.24
N ALA A 260 -8.77 12.17 14.08
CA ALA A 260 -10.17 12.28 13.70
C ALA A 260 -11.15 11.57 14.66
N PHE A 261 -10.71 10.55 15.40
CA PHE A 261 -11.53 9.97 16.48
C PHE A 261 -11.70 10.96 17.63
N PHE A 262 -10.60 11.48 18.19
CA PHE A 262 -10.60 12.40 19.32
C PHE A 262 -11.29 13.74 19.00
N GLN A 263 -11.19 14.23 17.76
CA GLN A 263 -11.91 15.44 17.33
C GLN A 263 -13.44 15.24 17.36
N ASN A 264 -13.94 14.09 16.88
CA ASN A 264 -15.37 13.79 16.91
C ASN A 264 -15.86 13.54 18.34
N ASP A 265 -15.12 12.76 19.13
CA ASP A 265 -15.42 12.49 20.55
C ASP A 265 -15.44 13.78 21.40
N HIS A 266 -14.55 14.74 21.11
CA HIS A 266 -14.58 16.06 21.73
C HIS A 266 -15.84 16.85 21.37
N LEU A 267 -16.22 16.91 20.09
CA LEU A 267 -17.44 17.61 19.66
C LEU A 267 -18.71 16.95 20.21
N ASP A 268 -18.75 15.61 20.29
CA ASP A 268 -19.87 14.86 20.86
C ASP A 268 -19.99 15.05 22.38
N SER A 269 -18.87 15.09 23.11
CA SER A 269 -18.85 15.39 24.55
C SER A 269 -19.22 16.84 24.88
N LEU A 270 -18.95 17.78 23.96
CA LEU A 270 -19.23 19.21 24.11
C LEU A 270 -20.68 19.60 23.77
N LEU A 271 -21.33 18.91 22.83
CA LEU A 271 -22.70 19.24 22.38
C LEU A 271 -23.78 18.25 22.86
N PHE A 272 -23.48 16.96 22.93
CA PHE A 272 -24.49 15.91 23.10
C PHE A 272 -24.42 15.18 24.46
N GLN A 273 -23.21 14.88 24.94
CA GLN A 273 -22.99 14.16 26.20
C GLN A 273 -23.03 15.09 27.43
N SER A 274 -22.99 14.50 28.64
CA SER A 274 -23.06 15.19 29.93
C SER A 274 -21.70 15.26 30.66
N SER A 275 -20.59 15.12 29.92
CA SER A 275 -19.24 14.90 30.44
C SER A 275 -18.35 16.14 30.44
N GLY A 276 -18.67 17.18 29.67
CA GLY A 276 -18.03 18.50 29.70
C GLY A 276 -18.83 19.56 30.47
N ASP A 277 -18.38 20.82 30.43
CA ASP A 277 -19.02 21.99 31.06
C ASP A 277 -20.41 22.38 30.48
N ALA A 278 -21.01 21.52 29.64
CA ALA A 278 -22.34 21.72 29.07
C ALA A 278 -23.42 21.65 30.18
N PRO A 279 -24.12 22.75 30.52
CA PRO A 279 -25.02 22.79 31.68
C PRO A 279 -26.30 21.96 31.48
N PHE A 280 -26.60 21.54 30.24
CA PHE A 280 -27.71 20.65 29.94
C PHE A 280 -27.38 19.78 28.71
N PRO A 281 -27.24 18.44 28.84
CA PRO A 281 -26.87 17.56 27.73
C PRO A 281 -28.05 17.26 26.79
N PHE A 282 -27.77 17.05 25.50
CA PHE A 282 -28.82 16.71 24.51
C PHE A 282 -29.51 15.39 24.83
N GLN A 283 -28.76 14.39 25.33
CA GLN A 283 -29.28 13.05 25.64
C GLN A 283 -30.36 13.04 26.73
N SER A 284 -30.52 14.13 27.51
CA SER A 284 -31.56 14.25 28.55
C SER A 284 -32.90 14.81 28.05
N ILE A 285 -32.99 15.22 26.78
CA ILE A 285 -34.19 15.83 26.21
C ILE A 285 -35.32 14.81 26.08
N THR A 286 -36.41 15.06 26.80
CA THR A 286 -37.68 14.30 26.70
C THR A 286 -38.84 15.14 26.18
N LYS A 287 -38.78 16.48 26.33
CA LYS A 287 -39.86 17.42 25.98
C LYS A 287 -39.38 18.51 25.02
N ARG A 288 -40.33 19.09 24.26
CA ARG A 288 -40.07 20.20 23.32
C ARG A 288 -39.45 21.44 24.01
N GLU A 289 -39.78 21.67 25.28
CA GLU A 289 -39.27 22.78 26.09
C GLU A 289 -37.78 22.56 26.45
N GLU A 290 -37.36 21.30 26.60
CA GLU A 290 -35.97 20.92 26.89
C GLU A 290 -35.06 21.11 25.66
N VAL A 291 -35.60 20.99 24.44
CA VAL A 291 -34.88 21.38 23.19
C VAL A 291 -34.55 22.87 23.20
N MET A 292 -35.52 23.72 23.56
CA MET A 292 -35.32 25.18 23.64
C MET A 292 -34.36 25.55 24.78
N ARG A 293 -34.35 24.78 25.88
CA ARG A 293 -33.35 24.92 26.95
C ARG A 293 -31.95 24.58 26.44
N TRP A 294 -31.76 23.39 25.87
CA TRP A 294 -30.47 22.94 25.30
C TRP A 294 -29.91 23.94 24.28
N MET A 295 -30.75 24.46 23.37
CA MET A 295 -30.31 25.47 22.40
C MET A 295 -29.79 26.75 23.08
N LYS A 296 -30.44 27.20 24.15
CA LYS A 296 -30.08 28.43 24.85
C LYS A 296 -28.87 28.26 25.79
N GLU A 297 -28.77 27.13 26.47
CA GLU A 297 -27.86 26.93 27.60
C GLU A 297 -26.60 26.13 27.22
N THR A 298 -26.66 25.30 26.17
CA THR A 298 -25.52 24.49 25.69
C THR A 298 -25.09 24.90 24.28
N MET A 299 -25.99 24.78 23.29
CA MET A 299 -25.65 25.00 21.87
C MET A 299 -25.14 26.42 21.59
N LEU A 300 -25.84 27.46 22.06
CA LEU A 300 -25.46 28.85 21.76
C LEU A 300 -24.13 29.25 22.45
N PRO A 301 -23.87 28.94 23.73
CA PRO A 301 -22.55 29.19 24.34
C PRO A 301 -21.40 28.44 23.66
N VAL A 302 -21.60 27.18 23.27
CA VAL A 302 -20.58 26.36 22.59
C VAL A 302 -20.29 26.84 21.17
N LEU A 303 -21.33 27.04 20.36
CA LEU A 303 -21.18 27.39 18.94
C LEU A 303 -20.93 28.88 18.70
N PHE A 304 -21.27 29.74 19.66
CA PHE A 304 -21.15 31.20 19.56
C PHE A 304 -20.65 31.81 20.88
N PRO A 305 -19.42 31.47 21.33
CA PRO A 305 -18.86 31.96 22.58
C PRO A 305 -18.77 33.48 22.58
N ARG A 306 -19.13 34.09 23.71
CA ARG A 306 -19.03 35.55 23.94
C ARG A 306 -17.89 35.91 24.90
N ARG A 307 -17.42 34.91 25.64
CA ARG A 307 -16.35 35.04 26.62
C ARG A 307 -15.41 33.84 26.49
N ASP A 308 -14.15 34.09 26.79
CA ASP A 308 -13.13 33.08 27.03
C ASP A 308 -13.43 32.31 28.34
N SER A 309 -12.76 31.17 28.50
CA SER A 309 -12.59 30.42 29.75
C SER A 309 -12.27 31.30 30.97
N LEU A 310 -11.42 32.34 30.80
CA LEU A 310 -11.07 33.30 31.86
C LEU A 310 -12.14 34.40 32.08
N GLY A 311 -13.30 34.31 31.41
CA GLY A 311 -14.41 35.27 31.52
C GLY A 311 -14.25 36.57 30.70
N ASN A 312 -13.08 36.77 30.07
CA ASN A 312 -12.78 37.92 29.20
C ASN A 312 -13.69 37.94 27.96
N SER A 313 -14.11 39.12 27.49
CA SER A 313 -14.98 39.24 26.30
C SER A 313 -14.22 39.02 24.99
N LEU A 314 -14.69 38.10 24.15
CA LEU A 314 -14.03 37.74 22.89
C LEU A 314 -14.18 38.81 21.78
N GLN A 315 -13.08 39.05 21.07
CA GLN A 315 -13.02 39.88 19.87
C GLN A 315 -13.70 39.19 18.67
N LEU A 316 -14.03 39.95 17.63
CA LEU A 316 -14.70 39.43 16.41
C LEU A 316 -14.00 38.20 15.82
N ARG A 317 -12.68 38.25 15.72
CA ARG A 317 -11.87 37.18 15.11
C ARG A 317 -11.86 35.88 15.94
N GLU A 318 -12.13 35.98 17.24
CA GLU A 318 -12.16 34.85 18.18
C GLU A 318 -13.55 34.18 18.19
N ARG A 319 -14.64 34.94 18.01
CA ARG A 319 -16.02 34.41 17.91
C ARG A 319 -16.30 33.53 16.69
N VAL A 320 -15.31 33.32 15.81
CA VAL A 320 -15.39 32.37 14.69
C VAL A 320 -15.03 30.96 15.13
N PHE A 321 -14.34 30.81 16.26
CA PHE A 321 -14.12 29.52 16.92
C PHE A 321 -15.31 29.18 17.83
N THR A 322 -15.38 27.91 18.23
CA THR A 322 -16.26 27.38 19.29
C THR A 322 -15.68 27.67 20.69
N SER A 323 -16.33 27.17 21.74
CA SER A 323 -15.86 27.33 23.12
C SER A 323 -14.50 26.67 23.38
N ASP A 324 -14.14 25.62 22.64
CA ASP A 324 -12.74 25.25 22.43
C ASP A 324 -12.14 26.23 21.40
N PRO A 325 -11.08 26.99 21.72
CA PRO A 325 -10.51 28.00 20.80
C PRO A 325 -9.75 27.40 19.60
N THR A 326 -9.97 26.11 19.33
CA THR A 326 -9.34 25.27 18.30
C THR A 326 -10.26 25.00 17.11
N SER A 327 -11.55 24.73 17.32
CA SER A 327 -12.44 24.32 16.23
C SER A 327 -13.08 25.52 15.53
N PHE A 328 -12.77 25.69 14.24
CA PHE A 328 -13.24 26.82 13.43
C PHE A 328 -14.64 26.56 12.85
N ARG A 329 -15.61 27.44 13.12
CA ARG A 329 -17.00 27.30 12.66
C ARG A 329 -17.15 27.76 11.21
N VAL A 330 -17.27 26.81 10.29
CA VAL A 330 -17.49 27.09 8.86
C VAL A 330 -18.94 27.50 8.60
N GLY A 331 -19.18 28.81 8.49
CA GLY A 331 -20.46 29.39 8.04
C GLY A 331 -21.52 29.59 9.14
N PRO A 332 -22.76 29.93 8.74
CA PRO A 332 -23.88 30.08 9.67
C PRO A 332 -24.44 28.71 10.08
N VAL A 333 -24.92 28.61 11.33
CA VAL A 333 -25.59 27.39 11.81
C VAL A 333 -27.04 27.40 11.34
N ARG A 334 -27.51 26.29 10.75
CA ARG A 334 -28.84 26.17 10.14
C ARG A 334 -29.76 25.29 10.98
N VAL A 335 -30.94 25.82 11.35
CA VAL A 335 -32.05 25.07 11.93
C VAL A 335 -33.10 24.84 10.85
N ARG A 336 -33.60 23.60 10.74
CA ARG A 336 -34.64 23.22 9.78
C ARG A 336 -35.77 22.49 10.49
N GLN A 337 -37.01 22.88 10.20
CA GLN A 337 -38.21 22.25 10.72
C GLN A 337 -39.08 21.70 9.58
N LEU A 338 -39.48 20.44 9.69
CA LEU A 338 -40.56 19.83 8.91
C LEU A 338 -41.87 19.88 9.71
N ARG A 339 -43.01 19.93 9.00
CA ARG A 339 -44.35 19.95 9.58
C ARG A 339 -45.31 19.11 8.74
N MET A 340 -46.31 18.51 9.39
CA MET A 340 -47.42 17.80 8.75
C MET A 340 -48.69 18.64 8.91
N PRO A 341 -49.55 18.72 7.88
CA PRO A 341 -50.81 19.44 7.98
C PRO A 341 -51.73 18.76 8.98
N PHE A 342 -52.42 19.56 9.80
CA PHE A 342 -53.47 19.05 10.67
C PHE A 342 -54.66 18.58 9.83
N SER A 343 -55.07 17.33 10.00
CA SER A 343 -56.36 16.87 9.48
C SER A 343 -57.47 17.22 10.47
N GLU A 344 -58.48 17.93 9.98
CA GLU A 344 -59.74 18.14 10.71
C GLU A 344 -60.60 16.86 10.71
N ASN A 345 -60.42 16.03 9.68
CA ASN A 345 -60.96 14.68 9.64
C ASN A 345 -59.96 13.73 10.30
N LEU A 346 -60.22 13.30 11.53
CA LEU A 346 -59.79 11.97 11.93
C LEU A 346 -60.42 11.01 10.90
N GLU A 347 -59.60 10.36 10.07
CA GLU A 347 -60.15 9.34 9.16
C GLU A 347 -60.93 8.34 10.00
N ARG A 348 -62.14 8.03 9.53
CA ARG A 348 -63.09 7.17 10.25
C ARG A 348 -62.64 5.72 10.11
N THR A 349 -61.54 5.39 10.79
CA THR A 349 -61.03 4.03 10.97
C THR A 349 -62.21 3.14 11.34
N ARG A 350 -62.47 2.12 10.51
CA ARG A 350 -63.72 1.33 10.55
C ARG A 350 -63.79 0.35 11.74
N THR A 351 -63.03 0.62 12.79
CA THR A 351 -62.81 -0.22 13.96
C THR A 351 -63.05 0.61 15.21
N VAL A 352 -63.84 0.08 16.14
CA VAL A 352 -64.23 0.71 17.42
C VAL A 352 -65.08 1.99 17.28
N GLY A 353 -66.26 1.84 16.68
CA GLY A 353 -67.32 2.85 16.83
C GLY A 353 -67.77 2.96 18.30
N GLY A 354 -67.80 4.18 18.84
CA GLY A 354 -68.29 4.45 20.20
C GLY A 354 -67.65 5.67 20.87
N TYR A 355 -66.33 5.82 20.78
CA TYR A 355 -65.58 6.79 21.60
C TYR A 355 -65.35 8.17 20.95
N SER A 356 -65.74 8.36 19.69
CA SER A 356 -65.53 9.62 18.95
C SER A 356 -66.30 10.82 19.52
N SER A 357 -67.43 10.58 20.20
CA SER A 357 -68.21 11.61 20.89
C SER A 357 -67.53 12.16 22.14
N LEU A 358 -66.75 11.33 22.85
CA LEU A 358 -66.10 11.70 24.12
C LEU A 358 -64.85 12.56 23.93
N LEU A 359 -64.21 12.50 22.76
CA LEU A 359 -62.95 13.21 22.50
C LEU A 359 -63.14 14.67 22.08
N GLY A 360 -64.33 15.03 21.58
CA GLY A 360 -64.64 16.37 21.06
C GLY A 360 -63.94 16.70 19.73
N LYS A 361 -64.09 17.95 19.25
CA LYS A 361 -63.41 18.43 18.04
C LYS A 361 -61.91 18.63 18.29
N ARG A 362 -61.12 17.56 18.18
CA ARG A 362 -59.65 17.60 18.20
C ARG A 362 -59.10 17.60 16.78
N ARG A 363 -58.07 18.42 16.54
CA ARG A 363 -57.26 18.34 15.31
C ARG A 363 -56.34 17.15 15.40
N TYR A 364 -56.26 16.33 14.36
CA TYR A 364 -55.32 15.21 14.29
C TYR A 364 -54.07 15.62 13.51
N CYS A 365 -52.90 15.19 13.97
CA CYS A 365 -51.64 15.32 13.23
C CYS A 365 -51.23 13.90 12.79
N PRO A 366 -51.15 13.61 11.49
CA PRO A 366 -50.75 12.29 11.00
C PRO A 366 -49.26 12.03 11.29
N PRO A 367 -48.82 10.76 11.32
CA PRO A 367 -47.40 10.42 11.31
C PRO A 367 -46.73 11.02 10.06
N TYR A 368 -45.46 11.38 10.18
CA TYR A 368 -44.74 12.08 9.11
C TYR A 368 -44.62 11.22 7.84
N SER A 369 -44.93 11.84 6.69
CA SER A 369 -44.86 11.24 5.36
C SER A 369 -44.40 12.28 4.33
N MET A 370 -43.32 11.97 3.61
CA MET A 370 -42.62 12.86 2.69
C MET A 370 -43.53 13.45 1.58
N GLY A 371 -44.55 12.70 1.15
CA GLY A 371 -45.50 13.13 0.11
C GLY A 371 -46.69 13.94 0.63
N GLN A 372 -46.76 14.22 1.95
CA GLN A 372 -47.89 14.88 2.61
C GLN A 372 -47.44 16.01 3.55
N GLU A 373 -46.27 16.59 3.31
CA GLU A 373 -45.71 17.68 4.11
C GLU A 373 -46.51 18.99 4.01
N GLU A 374 -46.44 19.81 5.06
CA GLU A 374 -47.09 21.12 5.10
C GLU A 374 -46.24 22.16 4.37
N THR A 375 -46.57 22.43 3.11
CA THR A 375 -45.86 23.38 2.23
C THR A 375 -46.34 24.83 2.35
N GLY A 376 -47.12 25.15 3.38
CA GLY A 376 -47.78 26.45 3.53
C GLY A 376 -46.83 27.62 3.78
N MET A 377 -47.20 28.82 3.33
CA MET A 377 -46.50 30.05 3.67
C MET A 377 -47.19 30.75 4.85
N TYR A 378 -46.45 30.94 5.93
CA TYR A 378 -46.91 31.55 7.17
C TYR A 378 -46.15 32.84 7.49
N CYS A 379 -46.70 33.63 8.40
CA CYS A 379 -45.99 34.71 9.06
C CYS A 379 -45.52 34.27 10.46
N VAL A 380 -44.70 35.14 11.08
CA VAL A 380 -44.06 34.88 12.38
C VAL A 380 -45.09 34.45 13.44
N GLY A 381 -44.88 33.26 14.02
CA GLY A 381 -45.81 32.62 14.94
C GLY A 381 -46.85 31.70 14.29
N TRP A 382 -46.58 31.15 13.10
CA TRP A 382 -47.49 30.29 12.32
C TRP A 382 -48.83 30.95 11.96
N LYS A 383 -48.87 32.28 11.86
CA LYS A 383 -50.07 33.02 11.47
C LYS A 383 -50.36 32.81 9.97
N PRO A 384 -51.62 32.60 9.53
CA PRO A 384 -51.97 32.54 8.11
C PRO A 384 -51.60 33.84 7.38
N LEU A 385 -51.07 33.74 6.15
CA LEU A 385 -50.52 34.86 5.38
C LEU A 385 -51.49 36.06 5.21
N ALA A 386 -52.80 35.80 5.20
CA ALA A 386 -53.86 36.80 5.10
C ALA A 386 -54.04 37.66 6.37
N SER A 387 -53.53 37.21 7.52
CA SER A 387 -53.72 37.87 8.84
C SER A 387 -52.56 38.79 9.26
N CYS A 388 -51.58 39.02 8.37
CA CYS A 388 -50.30 39.63 8.74
C CYS A 388 -50.22 41.12 8.40
N SER A 389 -49.75 41.92 9.36
CA SER A 389 -49.38 43.32 9.14
C SER A 389 -48.30 43.46 8.06
N TYR A 390 -48.31 44.60 7.36
CA TYR A 390 -47.28 44.98 6.40
C TYR A 390 -45.87 45.04 7.02
N GLU A 391 -45.76 45.42 8.30
CA GLU A 391 -44.49 45.42 9.02
C GLU A 391 -43.97 43.99 9.26
N GLU A 392 -44.82 43.09 9.79
CA GLU A 392 -44.46 41.68 9.96
C GLU A 392 -44.13 40.99 8.62
N ARG A 393 -44.65 41.53 7.51
CA ARG A 393 -44.30 41.08 6.16
C ARG A 393 -42.89 41.49 5.76
N ASN A 394 -42.39 42.66 6.16
CA ASN A 394 -41.19 43.26 5.56
C ASN A 394 -39.99 43.49 6.50
N THR A 395 -40.16 43.55 7.83
CA THR A 395 -39.08 44.01 8.75
C THR A 395 -38.40 42.92 9.58
N LYS A 396 -38.98 41.72 9.70
CA LYS A 396 -38.44 40.65 10.57
C LYS A 396 -37.45 39.77 9.82
N LEU A 397 -36.19 39.73 10.27
CA LEU A 397 -35.09 38.91 9.72
C LEU A 397 -35.47 37.42 9.56
N SER A 398 -36.25 36.88 10.50
CA SER A 398 -36.72 35.49 10.47
C SER A 398 -37.88 35.21 9.49
N ARG A 399 -38.32 36.18 8.67
CA ARG A 399 -39.41 36.01 7.67
C ARG A 399 -39.22 34.76 6.81
N ALA A 400 -38.00 34.55 6.30
CA ALA A 400 -37.66 33.42 5.41
C ALA A 400 -37.96 32.05 6.05
N SER A 401 -37.95 31.97 7.38
CA SER A 401 -38.12 30.75 8.17
C SER A 401 -39.58 30.35 8.40
N TRP A 402 -40.56 31.18 8.01
CA TRP A 402 -41.99 30.85 8.08
C TRP A 402 -42.59 30.53 6.71
N MET A 403 -41.79 30.61 5.65
CA MET A 403 -42.15 30.22 4.29
C MET A 403 -41.47 28.88 3.97
N TYR A 404 -42.22 27.94 3.42
CA TYR A 404 -41.68 26.64 3.02
C TYR A 404 -40.71 26.78 1.84
N GLN A 405 -39.58 26.07 1.90
CA GLN A 405 -38.57 25.99 0.85
C GLN A 405 -38.53 24.57 0.28
N SER A 406 -38.48 24.44 -1.05
CA SER A 406 -38.38 23.15 -1.73
C SER A 406 -36.99 22.52 -1.61
N PHE A 407 -36.87 21.23 -1.90
CA PHE A 407 -35.57 20.54 -1.97
C PHE A 407 -34.60 21.21 -2.96
N GLU A 408 -35.12 21.74 -4.08
CA GLU A 408 -34.36 22.47 -5.09
C GLU A 408 -33.74 23.75 -4.52
N GLY A 409 -34.53 24.55 -3.80
CA GLY A 409 -34.10 25.81 -3.18
C GLY A 409 -33.07 25.63 -2.06
N ILE A 410 -33.04 24.46 -1.40
CA ILE A 410 -32.06 24.13 -0.35
C ILE A 410 -30.86 23.34 -0.93
N SER A 411 -31.04 22.65 -2.07
CA SER A 411 -30.04 21.81 -2.73
C SER A 411 -29.38 20.79 -1.79
N SER A 412 -30.20 20.07 -1.01
CA SER A 412 -29.74 19.01 -0.09
C SER A 412 -30.49 17.69 -0.29
N LEU A 413 -29.93 16.60 0.24
CA LEU A 413 -30.49 15.25 0.14
C LEU A 413 -31.42 14.92 1.33
N PRO A 414 -32.38 13.99 1.16
CA PRO A 414 -33.14 13.42 2.27
C PRO A 414 -32.24 12.80 3.34
N VAL A 415 -32.68 12.82 4.60
CA VAL A 415 -31.92 12.35 5.76
C VAL A 415 -32.64 11.18 6.42
N TRP A 416 -31.96 10.05 6.58
CA TRP A 416 -32.44 8.92 7.37
C TRP A 416 -32.39 9.26 8.87
N GLY A 417 -33.55 9.23 9.53
CA GLY A 417 -33.66 9.26 10.99
C GLY A 417 -34.14 7.94 11.56
N THR A 418 -34.27 7.87 12.90
CA THR A 418 -34.71 6.68 13.62
C THR A 418 -36.16 6.26 13.34
N TYR A 419 -37.03 7.22 12.99
CA TYR A 419 -38.47 6.98 12.78
C TYR A 419 -38.91 6.98 11.31
N SER A 420 -38.22 7.73 10.43
CA SER A 420 -38.59 7.88 9.01
C SER A 420 -37.46 8.51 8.19
N VAL A 421 -37.67 8.60 6.87
CA VAL A 421 -36.77 9.29 5.92
C VAL A 421 -37.28 10.73 5.73
N TYR A 422 -36.57 11.71 6.29
CA TYR A 422 -36.96 13.11 6.25
C TYR A 422 -36.58 13.76 4.91
N SER A 423 -37.47 14.53 4.30
CA SER A 423 -37.15 15.30 3.10
C SER A 423 -36.04 16.32 3.38
N SER A 424 -35.48 16.91 2.32
CA SER A 424 -34.58 18.06 2.40
C SER A 424 -35.29 19.42 2.43
N GLY A 425 -36.62 19.47 2.23
CA GLY A 425 -37.42 20.69 2.21
C GLY A 425 -37.68 21.31 3.59
N GLY A 426 -38.63 22.25 3.66
CA GLY A 426 -39.20 22.71 4.93
C GLY A 426 -38.92 24.17 5.28
N TYR A 427 -39.00 24.45 6.57
CA TYR A 427 -38.87 25.78 7.15
C TYR A 427 -37.46 25.98 7.70
N VAL A 428 -36.70 26.95 7.17
CA VAL A 428 -35.26 27.09 7.41
C VAL A 428 -34.93 28.42 8.10
N MET A 429 -34.19 28.35 9.21
CA MET A 429 -33.61 29.52 9.88
C MET A 429 -32.09 29.38 9.97
N ASP A 430 -31.38 30.30 9.32
CA ASP A 430 -29.95 30.45 9.48
C ASP A 430 -29.68 31.43 10.63
N PHE A 431 -28.91 31.00 11.62
CA PHE A 431 -28.35 31.91 12.62
C PHE A 431 -27.38 32.86 11.92
N SER A 432 -27.51 34.16 12.19
CA SER A 432 -26.53 35.15 11.74
C SER A 432 -25.13 34.76 12.22
N VAL A 433 -24.15 34.85 11.33
CA VAL A 433 -22.75 34.84 11.76
C VAL A 433 -22.57 35.97 12.78
N ASN A 434 -22.04 35.65 13.96
CA ASN A 434 -21.67 36.66 14.95
C ASN A 434 -20.42 37.38 14.46
N TRP A 435 -20.65 38.47 13.74
CA TRP A 435 -19.68 39.54 13.53
C TRP A 435 -19.62 40.43 14.80
#